data_AF-A0A6J4XZS0-F1
#
_entry.id   AF-A0A6J4XZS0-F1
#
_cell.length_a   1.000
_cell.length_b   1.000
_cell.length_c   1.000
_cell.angle_alpha   90.00
_cell.angle_beta   90.00
_cell.angle_gamma   90.00
#
_symmetry.space_group_name_H-M   'P 1'
#
loop_
_entity.id
_entity.type
_entity.pdbx_description
1 polymer ?
#
loop_
_entity_poly.entity_id
_entity_poly.type
_entity_poly.pdbx_seq_one_letter_code
_entity_poly.pdbx_strand_id
1 'polypeptide(L)'
;MMKSWIEQPGFPVITVDRRGNQLAINQQRFTYLPNDSDQKWLVPITVRLYSDTGAARQVSLLLDQKEQMIDIDDDIVVYKVNDRQTGFYRVKYDDQKNIDELGRRVREKSMPPEDRWGLQNDFYALVRCNAATLDDYLDLLGFYDREDAYLPLASMAENLYSAYLVLEEDSRQKIKALAAPKFEEILANIGYEPLPDENHPTSMLRDQIIWDAALYGSQPVLEFARDQFAALLNGDAIHADLMKSVMKTGALSGDEQVFAWFDQRLQVSQIEHERLNILSALGCFKDARLIEKTQQYVLDKVPARNKFMPVVALCTNPHALELMWDWYVSNLEQIESFHPMLYERVVASIIPTAGILRADEVIAFFDDYRARKDKAKDVINLSLERLEINLRMRKAG
;
A
#
# COMPACT_ATOMS: atom_id res chain seq x y z
N MET A 1 13.97 27.24 11.76
CA MET A 1 13.04 26.37 11.01
C MET A 1 13.72 25.05 10.62
N MET A 2 14.68 25.01 9.70
CA MET A 2 15.28 23.74 9.22
C MET A 2 15.86 22.82 10.31
N LYS A 3 16.47 23.38 11.37
CA LYS A 3 17.00 22.57 12.50
C LYS A 3 15.95 21.65 13.12
N SER A 4 14.71 22.12 13.30
CA SER A 4 13.64 21.29 13.88
C SER A 4 13.22 20.12 12.98
N TRP A 5 13.64 20.10 11.71
CA TRP A 5 13.30 19.05 10.75
C TRP A 5 14.43 18.05 10.50
N ILE A 6 15.69 18.48 10.65
CA ILE A 6 16.86 17.64 10.29
C ILE A 6 17.64 17.10 11.49
N GLU A 7 17.50 17.70 12.68
CA GLU A 7 18.25 17.30 13.89
C GLU A 7 17.45 16.39 14.83
N GLN A 8 16.23 15.98 14.44
CA GLN A 8 15.38 15.12 15.25
C GLN A 8 14.60 14.12 14.38
N PRO A 9 14.32 12.90 14.88
CA PRO A 9 13.63 11.88 14.10
C PRO A 9 12.13 12.15 14.00
N GLY A 10 11.54 11.72 12.88
CA GLY A 10 10.09 11.76 12.63
C GLY A 10 9.58 13.09 12.07
N PHE A 11 8.25 13.21 12.03
CA PHE A 11 7.52 14.38 11.56
C PHE A 11 6.20 14.50 12.34
N PRO A 12 5.52 15.66 12.31
CA PRO A 12 4.30 15.84 13.09
C PRO A 12 3.04 15.34 12.37
N VAL A 13 2.06 14.92 13.16
CA VAL A 13 0.64 14.98 12.79
C VAL A 13 0.05 16.27 13.33
N ILE A 14 -0.75 16.92 12.50
CA ILE A 14 -1.47 18.14 12.80
C ILE A 14 -2.94 17.79 13.00
N THR A 15 -3.37 17.81 14.27
CA THR A 15 -4.76 17.61 14.63
C THR A 15 -5.50 18.94 14.56
N VAL A 16 -6.67 18.95 13.92
CA VAL A 16 -7.45 20.16 13.69
C VAL A 16 -8.88 19.93 14.15
N ASP A 17 -9.37 20.85 14.98
CA ASP A 17 -10.71 20.85 15.55
C ASP A 17 -11.34 22.25 15.37
N ARG A 18 -12.64 22.29 15.07
CA ARG A 18 -13.37 23.56 14.90
C ARG A 18 -14.07 23.93 16.21
N ARG A 19 -13.68 25.07 16.79
CA ARG A 19 -14.26 25.64 18.02
C ARG A 19 -14.96 26.96 17.69
N GLY A 20 -16.21 26.87 17.24
CA GLY A 20 -16.96 28.03 16.76
C GLY A 20 -16.33 28.62 15.50
N ASN A 21 -15.85 29.87 15.60
CA ASN A 21 -15.19 30.61 14.52
C ASN A 21 -13.67 30.51 14.59
N GLN A 22 -13.15 29.48 15.24
CA GLN A 22 -11.72 29.24 15.30
C GLN A 22 -11.39 27.79 14.94
N LEU A 23 -10.24 27.60 14.31
CA LEU A 23 -9.60 26.30 14.14
C LEU A 23 -8.52 26.16 15.22
N ALA A 24 -8.68 25.18 16.10
CA ALA A 24 -7.64 24.75 17.02
C ALA A 24 -6.70 23.80 16.28
N ILE A 25 -5.45 24.21 16.08
CA ILE A 25 -4.42 23.40 15.42
C ILE A 25 -3.40 22.94 16.46
N ASN A 26 -3.23 21.62 16.58
CA ASN A 26 -2.31 20.98 17.50
C ASN A 26 -1.27 20.14 16.75
N GLN A 27 0.01 20.23 17.14
CA GLN A 27 1.05 19.35 16.62
C GLN A 27 1.50 18.31 17.65
N GLN A 28 1.68 17.08 17.17
CA GLN A 28 2.27 15.98 17.93
C GLN A 28 3.17 15.15 17.01
N ARG A 29 4.15 14.44 17.55
CA ARG A 29 4.95 13.49 16.75
C ARG A 29 4.02 12.40 16.19
N PHE A 30 4.06 12.16 14.89
CA PHE A 30 3.37 11.04 14.29
C PHE A 30 4.21 9.76 14.42
N THR A 31 3.62 8.70 14.96
CA THR A 31 4.17 7.35 15.00
C THR A 31 3.04 6.33 14.81
N TYR A 32 3.33 5.20 14.19
CA TYR A 32 2.35 4.12 14.04
C TYR A 32 2.15 3.31 15.32
N LEU A 33 3.19 3.25 16.16
CA LEU A 33 3.11 2.72 17.52
C LEU A 33 3.12 3.87 18.54
N PRO A 34 2.47 3.72 19.71
CA PRO A 34 2.50 4.71 20.77
C PRO A 34 3.93 5.07 21.17
N ASN A 35 4.27 6.34 21.06
CA ASN A 35 5.59 6.85 21.39
C ASN A 35 5.48 8.35 21.68
N ASP A 36 4.95 8.66 22.85
CA ASP A 36 4.73 10.04 23.27
C ASP A 36 6.05 10.82 23.27
N SER A 37 5.98 12.06 22.78
CA SER A 37 7.15 12.90 22.64
C SER A 37 6.79 14.38 22.79
N ASP A 38 7.65 15.13 23.46
CA ASP A 38 7.58 16.59 23.55
C ASP A 38 8.26 17.31 22.36
N GLN A 39 8.68 16.55 21.33
CA GLN A 39 9.25 17.11 20.11
C GLN A 39 8.26 18.09 19.47
N LYS A 40 8.81 19.21 19.00
CA LYS A 40 8.08 20.25 18.28
C LYS A 40 8.80 20.57 16.99
N TRP A 41 8.02 20.90 15.97
CA TRP A 41 8.50 21.38 14.70
C TRP A 41 8.04 22.82 14.51
N LEU A 42 8.84 23.60 13.80
CA LEU A 42 8.40 24.85 13.21
C LEU A 42 7.71 24.51 11.90
N VAL A 43 6.38 24.40 11.91
CA VAL A 43 5.59 23.87 10.79
C VAL A 43 4.92 25.02 10.03
N PRO A 44 5.28 25.26 8.76
CA PRO A 44 4.51 26.14 7.88
C PRO A 44 3.18 25.45 7.54
N ILE A 45 2.10 25.89 8.17
CA ILE A 45 0.76 25.37 7.95
C ILE A 45 0.08 26.22 6.87
N THR A 46 -0.44 25.55 5.84
CA THR A 46 -1.38 26.14 4.89
C THR A 46 -2.77 25.57 5.15
N VAL A 47 -3.79 26.43 5.09
CA VAL A 47 -5.20 26.02 5.19
C VAL A 47 -5.98 26.66 4.05
N ARG A 48 -6.65 25.82 3.26
CA ARG A 48 -7.63 26.24 2.27
C ARG A 48 -9.00 26.29 2.93
N LEU A 49 -9.59 27.48 3.00
CA LEU A 49 -10.90 27.74 3.56
C LEU A 49 -11.91 27.91 2.42
N TYR A 50 -13.08 27.29 2.57
CA TYR A 50 -14.18 27.39 1.62
C TYR A 50 -15.40 27.99 2.31
N SER A 51 -15.99 29.04 1.71
CA SER A 51 -17.21 29.67 2.19
C SER A 51 -18.47 28.98 1.67
N ASP A 52 -19.61 29.28 2.29
CA ASP A 52 -20.95 28.86 1.85
C ASP A 52 -21.33 29.40 0.45
N THR A 53 -20.75 30.53 0.05
CA THR A 53 -20.87 31.13 -1.29
C THR A 53 -20.00 30.44 -2.35
N GLY A 54 -19.17 29.47 -1.95
CA GLY A 54 -18.25 28.76 -2.84
C GLY A 54 -16.93 29.47 -3.09
N ALA A 55 -16.69 30.63 -2.46
CA ALA A 55 -15.38 31.29 -2.50
C ALA A 55 -14.34 30.44 -1.74
N ALA A 56 -13.11 30.43 -2.25
CA ALA A 56 -12.01 29.69 -1.65
C ALA A 56 -10.81 30.61 -1.45
N ARG A 57 -10.25 30.63 -0.24
CA ARG A 57 -9.03 31.38 0.07
C ARG A 57 -8.04 30.53 0.84
N GLN A 58 -6.75 30.83 0.67
CA GLN A 58 -5.69 30.19 1.43
C GLN A 58 -5.27 31.12 2.58
N VAL A 59 -5.07 30.55 3.76
CA VAL A 59 -4.36 31.19 4.87
C VAL A 59 -3.10 30.39 5.18
N SER A 60 -2.06 31.09 5.65
CA SER A 60 -0.80 30.47 6.04
C SER A 60 -0.40 30.98 7.42
N LEU A 61 0.17 30.10 8.24
CA LEU A 61 0.78 30.45 9.52
C LEU A 61 2.02 29.59 9.77
N LEU A 62 2.87 30.06 10.67
CA LEU A 62 3.92 29.24 11.26
C LEU A 62 3.42 28.73 12.61
N LEU A 63 3.19 27.42 12.72
CA LEU A 63 2.93 26.78 14.00
C LEU A 63 4.27 26.54 14.70
N ASP A 64 4.56 27.37 15.71
CA ASP A 64 5.79 27.30 16.52
C ASP A 64 5.53 26.85 17.98
N GLN A 65 4.26 26.66 18.33
CA GLN A 65 3.80 26.14 19.61
C GLN A 65 3.10 24.79 19.45
N LYS A 66 2.76 24.15 20.58
CA LYS A 66 2.06 22.85 20.59
C LYS A 66 0.63 22.99 20.07
N GLU A 67 -0.06 24.06 20.44
CA GLU A 67 -1.41 24.39 19.98
C GLU A 67 -1.44 25.86 19.58
N GLN A 68 -2.21 26.19 18.54
CA GLN A 68 -2.48 27.56 18.12
C GLN A 68 -3.90 27.66 17.56
N MET A 69 -4.56 28.79 17.83
CA MET A 69 -5.89 29.08 17.30
C MET A 69 -5.78 29.95 16.04
N ILE A 70 -6.64 29.68 15.05
CA ILE A 70 -6.78 30.50 13.84
C ILE A 70 -8.22 30.96 13.75
N ASP A 71 -8.44 32.27 13.68
CA ASP A 71 -9.76 32.82 13.41
C ASP A 71 -10.19 32.53 11.96
N ILE A 72 -11.42 32.05 11.80
CA ILE A 72 -12.08 31.85 10.51
C ILE A 72 -13.37 32.66 10.47
N ASP A 73 -13.73 33.12 9.27
CA ASP A 73 -14.95 33.90 9.08
C ASP A 73 -16.20 33.02 9.28
N ASP A 74 -17.33 33.64 9.65
CA ASP A 74 -18.61 32.94 9.92
C ASP A 74 -19.12 32.13 8.73
N ASP A 75 -18.81 32.59 7.50
CA ASP A 75 -19.25 31.98 6.26
C ASP A 75 -18.42 30.73 5.87
N ILE A 76 -17.31 30.45 6.57
CA ILE A 76 -16.48 29.29 6.28
C ILE A 76 -17.20 28.00 6.67
N VAL A 77 -17.42 27.13 5.69
CA VAL A 77 -18.10 25.84 5.84
C VAL A 77 -17.15 24.64 5.83
N VAL A 78 -16.01 24.74 5.14
CA VAL A 78 -15.03 23.63 5.00
C VAL A 78 -13.61 24.16 5.08
N TYR A 79 -12.71 23.36 5.65
CA TYR A 79 -11.28 23.66 5.70
C TYR A 79 -10.42 22.43 5.35
N LYS A 80 -9.45 22.63 4.45
CA LYS A 80 -8.43 21.64 4.07
C LYS A 80 -7.05 22.15 4.52
N VAL A 81 -6.44 21.46 5.49
CA VAL A 81 -5.09 21.77 5.98
C VAL A 81 -4.07 21.02 5.12
N ASN A 82 -2.87 21.58 4.99
CA ASN A 82 -1.87 21.14 4.02
C ASN A 82 -2.39 21.28 2.58
N ASP A 83 -2.80 22.49 2.21
CA ASP A 83 -3.28 22.80 0.86
C ASP A 83 -2.22 22.39 -0.17
N ARG A 84 -2.64 21.63 -1.18
CA ARG A 84 -1.77 20.98 -2.20
C ARG A 84 -0.78 19.95 -1.67
N GLN A 85 -0.91 19.51 -0.42
CA GLN A 85 0.00 18.54 0.22
C GLN A 85 1.48 18.89 0.11
N THR A 86 1.81 20.18 0.31
CA THR A 86 3.17 20.71 0.16
C THR A 86 4.02 20.61 1.43
N GLY A 87 3.39 20.44 2.60
CA GLY A 87 4.04 20.29 3.88
C GLY A 87 4.35 18.83 4.23
N PHE A 88 5.49 18.60 4.90
CA PHE A 88 5.91 17.28 5.37
C PHE A 88 5.30 16.95 6.74
N TYR A 89 3.98 16.79 6.78
CA TYR A 89 3.22 16.42 7.97
C TYR A 89 1.90 15.77 7.56
N ARG A 90 1.32 14.99 8.46
CA ARG A 90 -0.02 14.42 8.28
C ARG A 90 -1.08 15.29 8.93
N VAL A 91 -2.31 15.21 8.46
CA VAL A 91 -3.45 15.92 9.06
C VAL A 91 -4.45 14.94 9.65
N LYS A 92 -4.91 15.22 10.88
CA LYS A 92 -6.04 14.54 11.52
C LYS A 92 -7.14 15.56 11.75
N TYR A 93 -8.35 15.25 11.31
CA TYR A 93 -9.53 16.06 11.51
C TYR A 93 -10.38 15.44 12.62
N ASP A 94 -10.74 16.21 13.64
CA ASP A 94 -11.63 15.75 14.71
C ASP A 94 -13.10 16.12 14.45
N ASP A 95 -13.33 17.03 13.49
CA ASP A 95 -14.65 17.45 13.05
C ASP A 95 -15.18 16.54 11.92
N GLN A 96 -16.04 15.59 12.27
CA GLN A 96 -16.65 14.66 11.31
C GLN A 96 -17.43 15.40 10.21
N LYS A 97 -18.09 16.52 10.52
CA LYS A 97 -18.82 17.30 9.52
C LYS A 97 -17.85 17.86 8.47
N ASN A 98 -16.67 18.30 8.88
CA ASN A 98 -15.66 18.76 7.94
C ASN A 98 -15.13 17.61 7.05
N ILE A 99 -14.96 16.40 7.60
CA ILE A 99 -14.56 15.21 6.82
C ILE A 99 -15.62 14.90 5.75
N ASP A 100 -16.90 14.89 6.11
CA ASP A 100 -17.99 14.62 5.17
C ASP A 100 -18.06 15.65 4.04
N GLU A 101 -17.90 16.94 4.36
CA GLU A 101 -17.90 18.01 3.36
C GLU A 101 -16.63 17.99 2.48
N LEU A 102 -15.46 17.65 3.03
CA LEU A 102 -14.26 17.35 2.23
C LEU A 102 -14.53 16.17 1.29
N GLY A 103 -15.19 15.12 1.76
CA GLY A 103 -15.63 13.98 0.95
C GLY A 103 -16.54 14.42 -0.20
N ARG A 104 -17.55 15.27 0.05
CA ARG A 104 -18.39 15.81 -1.04
C ARG A 104 -17.56 16.55 -2.09
N ARG A 105 -16.58 17.35 -1.65
CA ARG A 105 -15.67 18.06 -2.57
C ARG A 105 -14.75 17.12 -3.35
N VAL A 106 -14.35 15.99 -2.78
CA VAL A 106 -13.66 14.90 -3.51
C VAL A 106 -14.56 14.42 -4.64
N ARG A 107 -15.81 14.04 -4.34
CA ARG A 107 -16.76 13.51 -5.31
C ARG A 107 -17.07 14.50 -6.44
N GLU A 108 -17.19 15.78 -6.10
CA GLU A 108 -17.43 16.87 -7.05
C GLU A 108 -16.17 17.28 -7.84
N LYS A 109 -14.99 16.72 -7.49
CA LYS A 109 -13.68 17.13 -8.01
C LYS A 109 -13.41 18.62 -7.84
N SER A 110 -13.97 19.25 -6.81
CA SER A 110 -13.78 20.66 -6.48
C SER A 110 -12.52 20.94 -5.63
N MET A 111 -11.79 19.88 -5.27
CA MET A 111 -10.44 19.93 -4.71
C MET A 111 -9.42 19.41 -5.73
N PRO A 112 -8.17 19.89 -5.71
CA PRO A 112 -7.15 19.39 -6.60
C PRO A 112 -6.73 17.94 -6.25
N PRO A 113 -6.21 17.16 -7.21
CA PRO A 113 -5.86 15.75 -6.98
C PRO A 113 -4.91 15.50 -5.80
N GLU A 114 -3.97 16.41 -5.54
CA GLU A 114 -3.03 16.28 -4.43
C GLU A 114 -3.76 16.29 -3.08
N ASP A 115 -4.77 17.15 -2.92
CA ASP A 115 -5.54 17.23 -1.69
C ASP A 115 -6.48 16.04 -1.50
N ARG A 116 -7.06 15.54 -2.60
CA ARG A 116 -7.86 14.30 -2.58
C ARG A 116 -6.99 13.11 -2.21
N TRP A 117 -5.82 12.97 -2.82
CA TRP A 117 -4.84 11.93 -2.46
C TRP A 117 -4.47 12.01 -0.98
N GLY A 118 -4.02 13.17 -0.51
CA GLY A 118 -3.51 13.25 0.86
C GLY A 118 -4.59 13.13 1.93
N LEU A 119 -5.85 13.47 1.62
CA LEU A 119 -6.97 13.22 2.54
C LEU A 119 -7.12 11.72 2.84
N GLN A 120 -7.24 10.87 1.81
CA GLN A 120 -7.38 9.43 2.03
C GLN A 120 -6.06 8.79 2.51
N ASN A 121 -4.90 9.30 2.07
CA ASN A 121 -3.60 8.78 2.51
C ASN A 121 -3.36 9.03 4.01
N ASP A 122 -3.66 10.23 4.49
CA ASP A 122 -3.56 10.56 5.92
C ASP A 122 -4.57 9.75 6.73
N PHE A 123 -5.80 9.61 6.24
CA PHE A 123 -6.82 8.80 6.90
C PHE A 123 -6.39 7.34 7.05
N TYR A 124 -5.84 6.72 5.99
CA TYR A 124 -5.32 5.35 6.08
C TYR A 124 -4.15 5.23 7.06
N ALA A 125 -3.30 6.26 7.18
CA ALA A 125 -2.25 6.28 8.18
C ALA A 125 -2.81 6.31 9.61
N LEU A 126 -3.97 6.95 9.83
CA LEU A 126 -4.71 6.89 11.11
C LEU A 126 -5.27 5.49 11.38
N VAL A 127 -5.75 4.77 10.35
CA VAL A 127 -6.12 3.36 10.49
C VAL A 127 -4.93 2.52 10.94
N ARG A 128 -3.78 2.71 10.29
CA ARG A 128 -2.56 1.96 10.62
C ARG A 128 -2.02 2.24 12.03
N CYS A 129 -2.23 3.43 12.59
CA CYS A 129 -1.87 3.73 13.98
C CYS A 129 -2.99 3.46 14.98
N ASN A 130 -4.09 2.83 14.55
CA ASN A 130 -5.27 2.51 15.37
C ASN A 130 -5.97 3.76 15.95
N ALA A 131 -5.99 4.86 15.19
CA ALA A 131 -6.72 6.09 15.51
C ALA A 131 -8.01 6.27 14.70
N ALA A 132 -8.27 5.38 13.73
CA ALA A 132 -9.51 5.25 12.96
C ALA A 132 -9.72 3.78 12.59
N THR A 133 -10.94 3.39 12.22
CA THR A 133 -11.24 2.01 11.80
C THR A 133 -11.13 1.83 10.29
N LEU A 134 -11.06 0.58 9.83
CA LEU A 134 -11.17 0.29 8.39
C LEU A 134 -12.53 0.77 7.84
N ASP A 135 -13.61 0.56 8.59
CA ASP A 135 -14.95 0.95 8.15
C ASP A 135 -15.03 2.46 7.90
N ASP A 136 -14.45 3.28 8.79
CA ASP A 136 -14.36 4.73 8.58
C ASP A 136 -13.59 5.09 7.30
N TYR A 137 -12.53 4.34 6.98
CA TYR A 137 -11.75 4.55 5.76
C TYR A 137 -12.54 4.13 4.51
N LEU A 138 -13.25 3.01 4.55
CA LEU A 138 -14.10 2.55 3.44
C LEU A 138 -15.26 3.53 3.19
N ASP A 139 -15.85 4.09 4.25
CA ASP A 139 -16.87 5.14 4.15
C ASP A 139 -16.31 6.40 3.47
N LEU A 140 -15.10 6.84 3.85
CA LEU A 140 -14.41 7.94 3.17
C LEU A 140 -14.16 7.61 1.67
N LEU A 141 -13.74 6.39 1.36
CA LEU A 141 -13.53 5.96 -0.03
C LEU A 141 -14.82 5.94 -0.87
N GLY A 142 -16.00 5.88 -0.21
CA GLY A 142 -17.30 6.06 -0.85
C GLY A 142 -17.47 7.40 -1.56
N PHE A 143 -16.67 8.41 -1.23
CA PHE A 143 -16.63 9.70 -1.93
C PHE A 143 -15.75 9.73 -3.19
N TYR A 144 -14.95 8.70 -3.43
CA TYR A 144 -14.06 8.58 -4.58
C TYR A 144 -14.71 7.78 -5.72
N ASP A 145 -16.03 7.74 -5.79
CA ASP A 145 -16.79 7.07 -6.86
C ASP A 145 -16.52 7.69 -8.24
N ARG A 146 -16.18 8.98 -8.30
CA ARG A 146 -15.90 9.67 -9.57
C ARG A 146 -14.43 9.94 -9.84
N GLU A 147 -13.52 9.48 -8.98
CA GLU A 147 -12.10 9.83 -9.08
C GLU A 147 -11.46 9.25 -10.36
N ASP A 148 -10.63 10.06 -11.01
CA ASP A 148 -9.94 9.74 -12.28
C ASP A 148 -8.46 10.14 -12.28
N ALA A 149 -7.99 10.83 -11.25
CA ALA A 149 -6.60 11.22 -11.15
C ALA A 149 -5.73 10.05 -10.67
N TYR A 150 -4.61 9.85 -11.36
CA TYR A 150 -3.65 8.79 -11.07
C TYR A 150 -3.26 8.69 -9.58
N LEU A 151 -2.82 9.81 -8.99
CA LEU A 151 -2.21 9.81 -7.65
C LEU A 151 -3.19 9.34 -6.55
N PRO A 152 -4.43 9.87 -6.45
CA PRO A 152 -5.45 9.32 -5.55
C PRO A 152 -5.77 7.84 -5.79
N LEU A 153 -5.93 7.42 -7.05
CA LEU A 153 -6.32 6.04 -7.40
C LEU A 153 -5.22 5.03 -7.06
N ALA A 154 -3.98 5.31 -7.44
CA ALA A 154 -2.85 4.43 -7.18
C ALA A 154 -2.61 4.24 -5.67
N SER A 155 -2.67 5.33 -4.89
CA SER A 155 -2.53 5.24 -3.43
C SER A 155 -3.71 4.53 -2.77
N MET A 156 -4.93 4.69 -3.28
CA MET A 156 -6.11 3.98 -2.76
C MET A 156 -5.95 2.48 -2.97
N ALA A 157 -5.55 2.06 -4.17
CA ALA A 157 -5.31 0.66 -4.48
C ALA A 157 -4.20 0.07 -3.59
N GLU A 158 -3.09 0.79 -3.40
CA GLU A 158 -2.01 0.38 -2.49
C GLU A 158 -2.47 0.21 -1.03
N ASN A 159 -3.24 1.18 -0.52
CA ASN A 159 -3.76 1.15 0.86
C ASN A 159 -4.74 -0.02 1.06
N LEU A 160 -5.64 -0.24 0.10
CA LEU A 160 -6.58 -1.38 0.13
C LEU A 160 -5.85 -2.71 0.06
N TYR A 161 -4.84 -2.85 -0.80
CA TYR A 161 -4.03 -4.06 -0.90
C TYR A 161 -3.25 -4.33 0.39
N SER A 162 -2.64 -3.30 0.98
CA SER A 162 -1.96 -3.39 2.27
C SER A 162 -2.91 -3.85 3.38
N ALA A 163 -4.11 -3.27 3.46
CA ALA A 163 -5.14 -3.68 4.42
C ALA A 163 -5.60 -5.14 4.18
N TYR A 164 -5.79 -5.51 2.91
CA TYR A 164 -6.21 -6.85 2.50
C TYR A 164 -5.22 -7.94 2.96
N LEU A 165 -3.91 -7.67 2.91
CA LEU A 165 -2.90 -8.62 3.37
C LEU A 165 -2.91 -8.81 4.89
N VAL A 166 -3.14 -7.74 5.65
CA VAL A 166 -3.01 -7.71 7.11
C VAL A 166 -4.28 -8.20 7.83
N LEU A 167 -5.44 -7.75 7.36
CA LEU A 167 -6.72 -7.95 8.03
C LEU A 167 -7.31 -9.34 7.78
N GLU A 168 -8.34 -9.68 8.57
CA GLU A 168 -9.02 -10.98 8.54
C GLU A 168 -10.09 -11.07 7.45
N GLU A 169 -10.71 -12.24 7.32
CA GLU A 169 -11.60 -12.54 6.19
C GLU A 169 -12.80 -11.59 6.10
N ASP A 170 -13.43 -11.21 7.22
CA ASP A 170 -14.57 -10.29 7.21
C ASP A 170 -14.20 -8.92 6.63
N SER A 171 -13.07 -8.34 7.08
CA SER A 171 -12.53 -7.08 6.57
C SER A 171 -12.10 -7.21 5.11
N ARG A 172 -11.52 -8.35 4.72
CA ARG A 172 -11.16 -8.65 3.32
C ARG A 172 -12.39 -8.68 2.42
N GLN A 173 -13.51 -9.25 2.87
CA GLN A 173 -14.76 -9.26 2.10
C GLN A 173 -15.33 -7.85 1.92
N LYS A 174 -15.26 -6.99 2.95
CA LYS A 174 -15.62 -5.56 2.83
C LYS A 174 -14.75 -4.84 1.80
N ILE A 175 -13.43 -5.06 1.83
CA ILE A 175 -12.50 -4.50 0.84
C ILE A 175 -12.87 -4.96 -0.57
N LYS A 176 -13.08 -6.27 -0.79
CA LYS A 176 -13.49 -6.81 -2.10
C LYS A 176 -14.79 -6.19 -2.59
N ALA A 177 -15.80 -6.11 -1.73
CA ALA A 177 -17.12 -5.58 -2.06
C ALA A 177 -17.08 -4.11 -2.53
N LEU A 178 -16.17 -3.30 -1.98
CA LEU A 178 -15.98 -1.91 -2.40
C LEU A 178 -15.02 -1.78 -3.60
N ALA A 179 -13.90 -2.50 -3.57
CA ALA A 179 -12.78 -2.29 -4.49
C ALA A 179 -13.01 -2.92 -5.86
N ALA A 180 -13.54 -4.15 -5.94
CA ALA A 180 -13.73 -4.84 -7.22
C ALA A 180 -14.59 -4.05 -8.22
N PRO A 181 -15.82 -3.59 -7.89
CA PRO A 181 -16.62 -2.82 -8.84
C PRO A 181 -16.00 -1.46 -9.20
N LYS A 182 -15.33 -0.81 -8.24
CA LYS A 182 -14.62 0.46 -8.48
C LYS A 182 -13.45 0.26 -9.46
N PHE A 183 -12.72 -0.84 -9.33
CA PHE A 183 -11.58 -1.15 -10.19
C PHE A 183 -12.03 -1.54 -11.60
N GLU A 184 -13.16 -2.25 -11.73
CA GLU A 184 -13.82 -2.47 -13.01
C GLU A 184 -14.19 -1.15 -13.70
N GLU A 185 -14.77 -0.20 -12.96
CA GLU A 185 -15.10 1.13 -13.49
C GLU A 185 -13.86 1.91 -13.94
N ILE A 186 -12.78 1.89 -13.14
CA ILE A 186 -11.51 2.51 -13.51
C ILE A 186 -10.97 1.92 -14.82
N LEU A 187 -10.95 0.59 -14.95
CA LEU A 187 -10.49 -0.09 -16.16
C LEU A 187 -11.41 0.17 -17.36
N ALA A 188 -12.71 0.29 -17.15
CA ALA A 188 -13.65 0.70 -18.21
C ALA A 188 -13.37 2.12 -18.71
N ASN A 189 -12.94 3.03 -17.83
CA ASN A 189 -12.63 4.41 -18.17
C ASN A 189 -11.26 4.58 -18.85
N ILE A 190 -10.22 3.89 -18.35
CA ILE A 190 -8.85 3.99 -18.90
C ILE A 190 -8.55 2.96 -20.00
N GLY A 191 -9.46 2.03 -20.25
CA GLY A 191 -9.30 0.90 -21.16
C GLY A 191 -8.49 -0.25 -20.56
N TYR A 192 -8.76 -1.47 -21.03
CA TYR A 192 -8.00 -2.68 -20.67
C TYR A 192 -6.69 -2.83 -21.44
N GLU A 193 -6.56 -2.17 -22.59
CA GLU A 193 -5.35 -2.16 -23.40
C GLU A 193 -4.77 -0.75 -23.52
N PRO A 194 -3.43 -0.60 -23.51
CA PRO A 194 -2.79 0.70 -23.69
C PRO A 194 -3.08 1.32 -25.05
N LEU A 195 -3.22 2.64 -25.08
CA LEU A 195 -3.31 3.42 -26.32
C LEU A 195 -1.89 3.78 -26.85
N PRO A 196 -1.69 3.99 -28.16
CA PRO A 196 -0.37 4.26 -28.74
C PRO A 196 0.40 5.46 -28.14
N ASP A 197 -0.32 6.51 -27.73
CA ASP A 197 0.25 7.74 -27.14
C ASP A 197 -0.17 7.92 -25.68
N GLU A 198 -0.37 6.81 -24.97
CA GLU A 198 -0.80 6.84 -23.58
C GLU A 198 0.27 7.42 -22.64
N ASN A 199 -0.18 8.18 -21.65
CA ASN A 199 0.71 8.67 -20.61
C ASN A 199 1.13 7.52 -19.66
N HIS A 200 2.39 7.53 -19.24
CA HIS A 200 2.95 6.49 -18.37
C HIS A 200 2.16 6.24 -17.06
N PRO A 201 1.64 7.26 -16.35
CA PRO A 201 0.79 7.04 -15.17
C PRO A 201 -0.44 6.17 -15.44
N THR A 202 -1.12 6.34 -16.57
CA THR A 202 -2.26 5.49 -16.95
C THR A 202 -1.85 4.03 -17.12
N SER A 203 -0.73 3.75 -17.82
CA SER A 203 -0.18 2.39 -17.93
C SER A 203 0.12 1.75 -16.56
N MET A 204 0.78 2.50 -15.67
CA MET A 204 1.13 2.00 -14.33
C MET A 204 -0.10 1.69 -13.49
N LEU A 205 -1.11 2.58 -13.53
CA LEU A 205 -2.36 2.36 -12.81
C LEU A 205 -3.08 1.13 -13.34
N ARG A 206 -3.17 0.98 -14.67
CA ARG A 206 -3.80 -0.19 -15.28
C ARG A 206 -3.17 -1.49 -14.82
N ASP A 207 -1.84 -1.61 -14.87
CA ASP A 207 -1.13 -2.83 -14.44
C ASP A 207 -1.43 -3.17 -12.96
N GLN A 208 -1.42 -2.16 -12.09
CA GLN A 208 -1.77 -2.34 -10.67
C GLN A 208 -3.22 -2.81 -10.50
N ILE A 209 -4.17 -2.12 -11.13
CA ILE A 209 -5.61 -2.36 -10.97
C ILE A 209 -6.03 -3.72 -11.56
N ILE A 210 -5.44 -4.15 -12.69
CA ILE A 210 -5.69 -5.50 -13.25
C ILE A 210 -5.34 -6.58 -12.22
N TRP A 211 -4.18 -6.47 -11.57
CA TRP A 211 -3.77 -7.44 -10.55
C TRP A 211 -4.69 -7.41 -9.33
N ASP A 212 -4.94 -6.23 -8.76
CA ASP A 212 -5.72 -6.12 -7.53
C ASP A 212 -7.18 -6.56 -7.76
N ALA A 213 -7.79 -6.17 -8.89
CA ALA A 213 -9.15 -6.59 -9.24
C ALA A 213 -9.26 -8.10 -9.46
N ALA A 214 -8.27 -8.72 -10.12
CA ALA A 214 -8.21 -10.18 -10.26
C ALA A 214 -8.10 -10.88 -8.90
N LEU A 215 -7.25 -10.36 -8.00
CA LEU A 215 -7.09 -10.89 -6.63
C LEU A 215 -8.39 -10.75 -5.81
N TYR A 216 -9.16 -9.69 -6.05
CA TYR A 216 -10.45 -9.46 -5.41
C TYR A 216 -11.61 -10.23 -6.05
N GLY A 217 -11.36 -10.95 -7.15
CA GLY A 217 -12.30 -11.87 -7.76
C GLY A 217 -13.18 -11.28 -8.87
N SER A 218 -12.80 -10.12 -9.44
CA SER A 218 -13.48 -9.53 -10.59
C SER A 218 -13.47 -10.48 -11.79
N GLN A 219 -14.64 -10.99 -12.18
CA GLN A 219 -14.76 -11.93 -13.29
C GLN A 219 -14.38 -11.31 -14.64
N PRO A 220 -14.83 -10.09 -15.00
CA PRO A 220 -14.43 -9.46 -16.27
C PRO A 220 -12.91 -9.29 -16.39
N VAL A 221 -12.23 -8.92 -15.30
CA VAL A 221 -10.77 -8.74 -15.30
C VAL A 221 -10.05 -10.09 -15.39
N LEU A 222 -10.55 -11.12 -14.69
CA LEU A 222 -10.01 -12.48 -14.77
C LEU A 222 -10.14 -13.05 -16.19
N GLU A 223 -11.28 -12.82 -16.86
CA GLU A 223 -11.51 -13.24 -18.25
C GLU A 223 -10.53 -12.55 -19.20
N PHE A 224 -10.42 -11.21 -19.13
CA PHE A 224 -9.45 -10.46 -19.93
C PHE A 224 -8.01 -10.97 -19.71
N ALA A 225 -7.58 -11.07 -18.45
CA ALA A 225 -6.22 -11.50 -18.14
C ALA A 225 -5.94 -12.93 -18.57
N ARG A 226 -6.94 -13.83 -18.49
CA ARG A 226 -6.85 -15.20 -19.00
C ARG A 226 -6.65 -15.22 -20.51
N ASP A 227 -7.38 -14.40 -21.25
CA ASP A 227 -7.29 -14.35 -22.71
C ASP A 227 -5.93 -13.79 -23.14
N GLN A 228 -5.43 -12.72 -22.50
CA GLN A 228 -4.08 -12.20 -22.73
C GLN A 228 -2.98 -13.20 -22.34
N PHE A 229 -3.18 -13.97 -21.26
CA PHE A 229 -2.24 -15.00 -20.85
C PHE A 229 -2.25 -16.18 -21.81
N ALA A 230 -3.41 -16.57 -22.35
CA ALA A 230 -3.51 -17.60 -23.38
C ALA A 230 -2.78 -17.20 -24.67
N ALA A 231 -2.84 -15.92 -25.05
CA ALA A 231 -2.04 -15.38 -26.15
C ALA A 231 -0.53 -15.56 -25.89
N LEU A 232 -0.04 -15.25 -24.68
CA LEU A 232 1.34 -15.51 -24.30
C LEU A 232 1.72 -16.99 -24.38
N LEU A 233 0.83 -17.89 -23.93
CA LEU A 233 1.07 -19.34 -24.01
C LEU A 233 1.21 -19.82 -25.46
N ASN A 234 0.48 -19.23 -26.40
CA ASN A 234 0.55 -19.53 -27.83
C ASN A 234 1.76 -18.88 -28.53
N GLY A 235 2.50 -18.02 -27.83
CA GLY A 235 3.65 -17.30 -28.39
C GLY A 235 3.27 -15.99 -29.09
N ASP A 236 2.04 -15.52 -28.92
CA ASP A 236 1.59 -14.22 -29.41
C ASP A 236 2.17 -13.09 -28.55
N ALA A 237 2.32 -11.92 -29.16
CA ALA A 237 2.78 -10.74 -28.45
C ALA A 237 1.61 -10.05 -27.73
N ILE A 238 1.83 -9.66 -26.47
CA ILE A 238 0.96 -8.73 -25.74
C ILE A 238 1.72 -7.44 -25.45
N HIS A 239 1.00 -6.38 -25.11
CA HIS A 239 1.62 -5.12 -24.74
C HIS A 239 2.50 -5.25 -23.49
N ALA A 240 3.70 -4.66 -23.50
CA ALA A 240 4.67 -4.79 -22.41
C ALA A 240 4.14 -4.29 -21.06
N ASP A 241 3.36 -3.21 -21.08
CA ASP A 241 2.72 -2.61 -19.90
C ASP A 241 1.65 -3.50 -19.25
N LEU A 242 1.17 -4.55 -19.92
CA LEU A 242 0.22 -5.52 -19.34
C LEU A 242 0.92 -6.77 -18.81
N MET A 243 2.18 -7.00 -19.20
CA MET A 243 2.83 -8.30 -19.07
C MET A 243 2.95 -8.75 -17.62
N LYS A 244 3.21 -7.82 -16.70
CA LYS A 244 3.38 -8.12 -15.27
C LYS A 244 2.07 -8.60 -14.65
N SER A 245 1.00 -7.81 -14.75
CA SER A 245 -0.32 -8.18 -14.22
C SER A 245 -0.89 -9.42 -14.91
N VAL A 246 -0.78 -9.55 -16.24
CA VAL A 246 -1.23 -10.73 -16.98
C VAL A 246 -0.50 -12.00 -16.52
N MET A 247 0.83 -11.97 -16.36
CA MET A 247 1.57 -13.13 -15.86
C MET A 247 1.19 -13.46 -14.41
N LYS A 248 1.06 -12.45 -13.54
CA LYS A 248 0.64 -12.68 -12.13
C LYS A 248 -0.77 -13.29 -12.05
N THR A 249 -1.71 -12.80 -12.84
CA THR A 249 -3.09 -13.32 -12.89
C THR A 249 -3.13 -14.71 -13.53
N GLY A 250 -2.30 -14.96 -14.55
CA GLY A 250 -2.08 -16.28 -15.13
C GLY A 250 -1.59 -17.30 -14.10
N ALA A 251 -0.66 -16.91 -13.22
CA ALA A 251 -0.23 -17.76 -12.09
C ALA A 251 -1.33 -17.94 -11.04
N LEU A 252 -2.07 -16.89 -10.69
CA LEU A 252 -3.16 -16.93 -9.70
C LEU A 252 -4.23 -17.97 -10.05
N SER A 253 -4.51 -18.13 -11.35
CA SER A 253 -5.48 -19.08 -11.90
C SER A 253 -4.83 -20.29 -12.59
N GLY A 254 -3.52 -20.42 -12.46
CA GLY A 254 -2.70 -21.37 -13.22
C GLY A 254 -2.51 -22.72 -12.53
N ASP A 255 -2.03 -23.68 -13.31
CA ASP A 255 -1.75 -25.04 -12.88
C ASP A 255 -0.26 -25.43 -13.10
N GLU A 256 0.04 -26.73 -13.04
CA GLU A 256 1.38 -27.27 -13.30
C GLU A 256 1.91 -26.93 -14.71
N GLN A 257 1.03 -26.81 -15.72
CA GLN A 257 1.45 -26.45 -17.08
C GLN A 257 1.88 -24.99 -17.13
N VAL A 258 1.15 -24.11 -16.43
CA VAL A 258 1.52 -22.70 -16.28
C VAL A 258 2.86 -22.55 -15.56
N PHE A 259 3.10 -23.31 -14.49
CA PHE A 259 4.41 -23.34 -13.84
C PHE A 259 5.52 -23.77 -14.79
N ALA A 260 5.31 -24.87 -15.54
CA ALA A 260 6.30 -25.37 -16.49
C ALA A 260 6.59 -24.36 -17.60
N TRP A 261 5.57 -23.63 -18.05
CA TRP A 261 5.73 -22.54 -19.02
C TRP A 261 6.60 -21.41 -18.46
N PHE A 262 6.36 -20.98 -17.22
CA PHE A 262 7.20 -19.95 -16.57
C PHE A 262 8.65 -20.40 -16.42
N ASP A 263 8.90 -21.64 -15.99
CA ASP A 263 10.26 -22.19 -15.90
C ASP A 263 10.95 -22.18 -17.27
N GLN A 264 10.30 -22.78 -18.29
CA GLN A 264 10.84 -22.81 -19.65
C GLN A 264 11.15 -21.40 -20.16
N ARG A 265 10.20 -20.47 -19.99
CA ARG A 265 10.35 -19.10 -20.47
C ARG A 265 11.46 -18.35 -19.73
N LEU A 266 11.60 -18.57 -18.42
CA LEU A 266 12.69 -18.03 -17.62
C LEU A 266 14.06 -18.58 -18.06
N GLN A 267 14.16 -19.82 -18.54
CA GLN A 267 15.43 -20.36 -19.04
C GLN A 267 15.82 -19.77 -20.41
N VAL A 268 14.85 -19.61 -21.32
CA VAL A 268 15.14 -19.21 -22.72
C VAL A 268 15.14 -17.70 -22.95
N SER A 269 14.37 -16.93 -22.18
CA SER A 269 14.24 -15.49 -22.39
C SER A 269 15.55 -14.75 -22.10
N GLN A 270 15.92 -13.88 -23.05
CA GLN A 270 17.05 -12.95 -22.97
C GLN A 270 16.63 -11.54 -22.54
N ILE A 271 15.33 -11.31 -22.30
CA ILE A 271 14.78 -10.00 -21.94
C ILE A 271 14.69 -9.95 -20.41
N GLU A 272 15.55 -9.17 -19.75
CA GLU A 272 15.57 -9.13 -18.28
C GLU A 272 14.21 -8.69 -17.72
N HIS A 273 13.53 -7.71 -18.32
CA HIS A 273 12.21 -7.28 -17.87
C HIS A 273 11.17 -8.42 -17.84
N GLU A 274 11.14 -9.26 -18.88
CA GLU A 274 10.27 -10.44 -18.92
C GLU A 274 10.64 -11.45 -17.82
N ARG A 275 11.92 -11.70 -17.64
CA ARG A 275 12.42 -12.59 -16.57
C ARG A 275 12.01 -12.11 -15.18
N LEU A 276 12.07 -10.79 -14.93
CA LEU A 276 11.61 -10.19 -13.67
C LEU A 276 10.09 -10.36 -13.49
N ASN A 277 9.30 -10.18 -14.54
CA ASN A 277 7.85 -10.41 -14.49
C ASN A 277 7.53 -11.87 -14.16
N ILE A 278 8.22 -12.83 -14.78
CA ILE A 278 8.06 -14.27 -14.48
C ILE A 278 8.39 -14.56 -13.01
N LEU A 279 9.51 -14.04 -12.50
CA LEU A 279 9.89 -14.24 -11.09
C LEU A 279 8.89 -13.64 -10.11
N SER A 280 8.26 -12.51 -10.46
CA SER A 280 7.15 -11.97 -9.67
C SER A 280 5.90 -12.86 -9.75
N ALA A 281 5.57 -13.38 -10.94
CA ALA A 281 4.39 -14.20 -11.18
C ALA A 281 4.47 -15.58 -10.50
N LEU A 282 5.67 -16.19 -10.43
CA LEU A 282 5.89 -17.45 -9.72
C LEU A 282 5.41 -17.39 -8.26
N GLY A 283 5.51 -16.22 -7.60
CA GLY A 283 5.01 -16.07 -6.23
C GLY A 283 3.49 -15.93 -6.08
N CYS A 284 2.74 -15.92 -7.18
CA CYS A 284 1.31 -15.62 -7.19
C CYS A 284 0.39 -16.85 -7.36
N PHE A 285 0.95 -18.07 -7.42
CA PHE A 285 0.12 -19.29 -7.45
C PHE A 285 -0.78 -19.42 -6.23
N LYS A 286 -1.98 -19.97 -6.42
CA LYS A 286 -2.96 -20.25 -5.35
C LYS A 286 -2.88 -21.67 -4.80
N ASP A 287 -2.51 -22.64 -5.65
CA ASP A 287 -2.41 -24.05 -5.25
C ASP A 287 -1.21 -24.26 -4.31
N ALA A 288 -1.44 -24.87 -3.15
CA ALA A 288 -0.42 -25.12 -2.14
C ALA A 288 0.78 -25.92 -2.67
N ARG A 289 0.55 -26.90 -3.56
CA ARG A 289 1.63 -27.70 -4.16
C ARG A 289 2.50 -26.85 -5.07
N LEU A 290 1.90 -25.92 -5.82
CA LEU A 290 2.64 -25.00 -6.69
C LEU A 290 3.39 -23.93 -5.88
N ILE A 291 2.85 -23.52 -4.73
CA ILE A 291 3.53 -22.63 -3.79
C ILE A 291 4.78 -23.32 -3.22
N GLU A 292 4.66 -24.54 -2.72
CA GLU A 292 5.80 -25.35 -2.21
C GLU A 292 6.82 -25.64 -3.31
N LYS A 293 6.34 -25.95 -4.52
CA LYS A 293 7.21 -26.12 -5.70
C LYS A 293 7.97 -24.84 -6.02
N THR A 294 7.32 -23.68 -5.93
CA THR A 294 7.96 -22.36 -6.13
C THR A 294 9.00 -22.10 -5.06
N GLN A 295 8.69 -22.37 -3.79
CA GLN A 295 9.62 -22.24 -2.67
C GLN A 295 10.91 -23.04 -2.91
N GLN A 296 10.79 -24.29 -3.36
CA GLN A 296 11.96 -25.11 -3.70
C GLN A 296 12.68 -24.57 -4.96
N TYR A 297 11.92 -24.18 -5.98
CA TYR A 297 12.47 -23.63 -7.23
C TYR A 297 13.31 -22.36 -7.01
N VAL A 298 12.92 -21.50 -6.06
CA VAL A 298 13.70 -20.33 -5.63
C VAL A 298 15.09 -20.73 -5.17
N LEU A 299 15.19 -21.78 -4.36
CA LEU A 299 16.45 -22.23 -3.79
C LEU A 299 17.33 -22.91 -4.85
N ASP A 300 16.72 -23.68 -5.75
CA ASP A 300 17.47 -24.55 -6.67
C ASP A 300 17.82 -23.89 -8.01
N LYS A 301 16.92 -23.06 -8.56
CA LYS A 301 16.95 -22.66 -9.98
C LYS A 301 17.03 -21.15 -10.19
N VAL A 302 16.44 -20.36 -9.30
CA VAL A 302 16.42 -18.90 -9.49
C VAL A 302 17.84 -18.33 -9.35
N PRO A 303 18.30 -17.48 -10.30
CA PRO A 303 19.61 -16.85 -10.21
C PRO A 303 19.81 -16.11 -8.89
N ALA A 304 20.99 -16.24 -8.27
CA ALA A 304 21.29 -15.70 -6.93
C ALA A 304 20.90 -14.22 -6.76
N ARG A 305 21.12 -13.39 -7.79
CA ARG A 305 20.78 -11.95 -7.78
C ARG A 305 19.27 -11.67 -7.68
N ASN A 306 18.43 -12.62 -8.05
CA ASN A 306 16.97 -12.44 -8.15
C ASN A 306 16.19 -13.37 -7.21
N LYS A 307 16.84 -14.20 -6.38
CA LYS A 307 16.16 -15.15 -5.47
C LYS A 307 15.18 -14.48 -4.51
N PHE A 308 15.42 -13.24 -4.09
CA PHE A 308 14.51 -12.51 -3.22
C PHE A 308 13.15 -12.21 -3.89
N MET A 309 13.07 -12.13 -5.22
CA MET A 309 11.88 -11.65 -5.90
C MET A 309 10.65 -12.56 -5.72
N PRO A 310 10.73 -13.86 -6.03
CA PRO A 310 9.58 -14.73 -5.80
C PRO A 310 9.28 -14.87 -4.31
N VAL A 311 10.29 -14.77 -3.43
CA VAL A 311 10.09 -14.82 -1.97
C VAL A 311 9.27 -13.63 -1.48
N VAL A 312 9.60 -12.42 -1.93
CA VAL A 312 8.82 -11.21 -1.62
C VAL A 312 7.40 -11.34 -2.17
N ALA A 313 7.24 -11.82 -3.40
CA ALA A 313 5.92 -12.04 -4.00
C ALA A 313 5.07 -13.05 -3.22
N LEU A 314 5.66 -14.17 -2.77
CA LEU A 314 5.03 -15.15 -1.90
C LEU A 314 4.62 -14.56 -0.55
N CYS A 315 5.46 -13.70 0.05
CA CYS A 315 5.12 -13.01 1.31
C CYS A 315 3.95 -12.02 1.17
N THR A 316 3.59 -11.65 -0.06
CA THR A 316 2.44 -10.79 -0.39
C THR A 316 1.31 -11.55 -1.09
N ASN A 317 1.38 -12.89 -1.11
CA ASN A 317 0.33 -13.74 -1.64
C ASN A 317 -0.51 -14.29 -0.48
N PRO A 318 -1.80 -13.88 -0.34
CA PRO A 318 -2.68 -14.36 0.73
C PRO A 318 -2.78 -15.88 0.83
N HIS A 319 -2.62 -16.59 -0.29
CA HIS A 319 -2.68 -18.05 -0.35
C HIS A 319 -1.38 -18.74 0.10
N ALA A 320 -0.27 -18.01 0.16
CA ALA A 320 1.03 -18.55 0.55
C ALA A 320 1.41 -18.27 2.01
N LEU A 321 0.78 -17.28 2.66
CA LEU A 321 1.22 -16.76 3.97
C LEU A 321 1.43 -17.87 5.03
N GLU A 322 0.51 -18.83 5.12
CA GLU A 322 0.57 -19.94 6.06
C GLU A 322 1.77 -20.89 5.84
N LEU A 323 2.26 -20.96 4.59
CA LEU A 323 3.34 -21.86 4.17
C LEU A 323 4.72 -21.21 4.26
N MET A 324 4.79 -19.90 4.52
CA MET A 324 6.05 -19.16 4.40
C MET A 324 6.94 -19.26 5.63
N TRP A 325 6.37 -19.24 6.84
CA TRP A 325 7.19 -19.20 8.06
C TRP A 325 7.99 -20.50 8.26
N ASP A 326 7.32 -21.64 8.21
CA ASP A 326 7.95 -22.95 8.37
C ASP A 326 9.01 -23.21 7.28
N TRP A 327 8.71 -22.81 6.03
CA TRP A 327 9.66 -22.89 4.93
C TRP A 327 10.92 -22.05 5.20
N TYR A 328 10.76 -20.81 5.67
CA TYR A 328 11.89 -19.92 5.96
C TYR A 328 12.78 -20.47 7.06
N VAL A 329 12.19 -20.92 8.18
CA VAL A 329 12.97 -21.50 9.30
C VAL A 329 13.69 -22.76 8.84
N SER A 330 13.01 -23.64 8.10
CA SER A 330 13.59 -24.91 7.60
C SER A 330 14.73 -24.69 6.60
N ASN A 331 14.75 -23.57 5.90
CA ASN A 331 15.73 -23.24 4.88
C ASN A 331 16.62 -22.04 5.25
N LEU A 332 16.65 -21.67 6.52
CA LEU A 332 17.31 -20.45 7.00
C LEU A 332 18.76 -20.34 6.56
N GLU A 333 19.53 -21.43 6.63
CA GLU A 333 20.94 -21.43 6.24
C GLU A 333 21.14 -21.08 4.76
N GLN A 334 20.30 -21.62 3.87
CA GLN A 334 20.35 -21.31 2.44
C GLN A 334 19.87 -19.88 2.17
N ILE A 335 18.81 -19.43 2.83
CA ILE A 335 18.27 -18.08 2.65
C ILE A 335 19.26 -17.03 3.18
N GLU A 336 19.94 -17.31 4.29
CA GLU A 336 21.02 -16.48 4.79
C GLU A 336 22.20 -16.39 3.82
N SER A 337 22.46 -17.41 3.01
CA SER A 337 23.55 -17.36 2.03
C SER A 337 23.31 -16.34 0.90
N PHE A 338 22.10 -15.77 0.80
CA PHE A 338 21.82 -14.71 -0.17
C PHE A 338 22.70 -13.50 0.10
N HIS A 339 22.93 -12.70 -0.95
CA HIS A 339 23.61 -11.41 -0.80
C HIS A 339 22.94 -10.58 0.32
N PRO A 340 23.69 -9.91 1.22
CA PRO A 340 23.13 -9.26 2.40
C PRO A 340 21.90 -8.38 2.12
N MET A 341 21.98 -7.48 1.13
CA MET A 341 20.84 -6.63 0.75
C MET A 341 19.60 -7.41 0.29
N LEU A 342 19.78 -8.59 -0.30
CA LEU A 342 18.68 -9.43 -0.77
C LEU A 342 18.07 -10.23 0.38
N TYR A 343 18.90 -10.68 1.32
CA TYR A 343 18.44 -11.28 2.57
C TYR A 343 17.61 -10.26 3.39
N GLU A 344 18.07 -9.02 3.49
CA GLU A 344 17.33 -7.95 4.16
C GLU A 344 15.95 -7.72 3.55
N ARG A 345 15.81 -7.81 2.21
CA ARG A 345 14.50 -7.74 1.53
C ARG A 345 13.60 -8.92 1.90
N VAL A 346 14.15 -10.13 2.00
CA VAL A 346 13.39 -11.31 2.46
C VAL A 346 12.91 -11.09 3.90
N VAL A 347 13.78 -10.65 4.79
CA VAL A 347 13.44 -10.35 6.20
C VAL A 347 12.35 -9.28 6.28
N ALA A 348 12.48 -8.20 5.50
CA ALA A 348 11.54 -7.08 5.46
C ALA A 348 10.14 -7.45 4.95
N SER A 349 10.01 -8.56 4.22
CA SER A 349 8.72 -9.06 3.73
C SER A 349 8.16 -10.18 4.60
N ILE A 350 9.02 -11.09 5.07
CA ILE A 350 8.56 -12.27 5.78
C ILE A 350 8.07 -11.95 7.18
N ILE A 351 8.78 -11.11 7.94
CA ILE A 351 8.42 -10.81 9.33
C ILE A 351 7.05 -10.11 9.42
N PRO A 352 6.80 -8.97 8.74
CA PRO A 352 5.59 -8.19 9.00
C PRO A 352 4.32 -8.73 8.33
N THR A 353 4.44 -9.49 7.25
CA THR A 353 3.28 -9.95 6.46
C THR A 353 3.08 -11.45 6.58
N ALA A 354 4.05 -12.28 6.18
CA ALA A 354 3.90 -13.73 6.31
C ALA A 354 3.92 -14.20 7.77
N GLY A 355 4.75 -13.58 8.59
CA GLY A 355 4.91 -13.87 10.02
C GLY A 355 3.71 -13.46 10.87
N ILE A 356 2.76 -12.69 10.33
CA ILE A 356 1.62 -12.19 11.09
C ILE A 356 0.76 -13.31 11.70
N LEU A 357 0.66 -14.44 11.00
CA LEU A 357 -0.13 -15.60 11.44
C LEU A 357 0.54 -16.39 12.57
N ARG A 358 1.83 -16.14 12.83
CA ARG A 358 2.65 -16.80 13.85
C ARG A 358 3.52 -15.80 14.61
N ALA A 359 2.96 -14.64 14.92
CA ALA A 359 3.71 -13.49 15.44
C ALA A 359 4.56 -13.83 16.67
N ASP A 360 4.02 -14.56 17.65
CA ASP A 360 4.74 -14.92 18.87
C ASP A 360 5.97 -15.79 18.58
N GLU A 361 5.85 -16.75 17.66
CA GLU A 361 6.97 -17.59 17.20
C GLU A 361 8.04 -16.76 16.48
N VAL A 362 7.61 -15.84 15.61
CA VAL A 362 8.49 -14.94 14.85
C VAL A 362 9.27 -14.03 15.79
N ILE A 363 8.60 -13.42 16.77
CA ILE A 363 9.22 -12.55 17.76
C ILE A 363 10.26 -13.33 18.57
N ALA A 364 9.86 -14.48 19.15
CA ALA A 364 10.76 -15.31 19.95
C ALA A 364 11.98 -15.79 19.14
N PHE A 365 11.76 -16.19 17.89
CA PHE A 365 12.84 -16.61 16.99
C PHE A 365 13.83 -15.47 16.75
N PHE A 366 13.35 -14.26 16.41
CA PHE A 366 14.25 -13.15 16.08
C PHE A 366 14.89 -12.47 17.29
N ASP A 367 14.30 -12.58 18.49
CA ASP A 367 14.96 -12.20 19.74
C ASP A 367 16.21 -13.04 19.98
N ASP A 368 16.05 -14.36 19.90
CA ASP A 368 17.14 -15.32 20.05
C ASP A 368 18.15 -15.23 18.88
N TYR A 369 17.68 -15.03 17.65
CA TYR A 369 18.52 -14.82 16.48
C TYR A 369 19.46 -13.62 16.65
N ARG A 370 18.92 -12.46 17.05
CA ARG A 370 19.70 -11.22 17.24
C ARG A 370 20.69 -11.32 18.41
N ALA A 371 20.39 -12.15 19.41
CA ALA A 371 21.31 -12.44 20.51
C ALA A 371 22.52 -13.27 20.05
N ARG A 372 22.33 -14.15 19.06
CA ARG A 372 23.36 -15.09 18.57
C ARG A 372 24.09 -14.62 17.32
N LYS A 373 23.47 -13.80 16.47
CA LYS A 373 24.01 -13.36 15.17
C LYS A 373 23.93 -11.84 15.00
N ASP A 374 24.95 -11.27 14.36
CA ASP A 374 25.02 -9.83 14.02
C ASP A 374 24.55 -9.51 12.60
N LYS A 375 23.66 -10.34 12.04
CA LYS A 375 23.22 -10.24 10.65
C LYS A 375 21.86 -9.56 10.56
N ALA A 376 21.75 -8.56 9.68
CA ALA A 376 20.48 -7.90 9.35
C ALA A 376 19.73 -7.30 10.57
N LYS A 377 20.44 -6.95 11.66
CA LYS A 377 19.82 -6.51 12.92
C LYS A 377 18.87 -5.32 12.74
N ASP A 378 19.29 -4.29 12.01
CA ASP A 378 18.48 -3.08 11.84
C ASP A 378 17.18 -3.37 11.08
N VAL A 379 17.25 -4.15 9.99
CA VAL A 379 16.04 -4.53 9.24
C VAL A 379 15.16 -5.47 10.05
N ILE A 380 15.72 -6.37 10.88
CA ILE A 380 14.92 -7.22 11.78
C ILE A 380 14.16 -6.34 12.77
N ASN A 381 14.82 -5.36 13.41
CA ASN A 381 14.19 -4.44 14.35
C ASN A 381 13.03 -3.67 13.69
N LEU A 382 13.28 -3.08 12.52
CA LEU A 382 12.26 -2.35 11.76
C LEU A 382 11.11 -3.25 11.31
N SER A 383 11.41 -4.51 10.99
CA SER A 383 10.39 -5.46 10.52
C SER A 383 9.54 -6.00 11.66
N LEU A 384 10.10 -6.19 12.85
CA LEU A 384 9.34 -6.52 14.06
C LEU A 384 8.46 -5.35 14.48
N GLU A 385 8.92 -4.10 14.34
CA GLU A 385 8.08 -2.92 14.54
C GLU A 385 6.90 -2.90 13.56
N ARG A 386 7.14 -3.20 12.28
CA ARG A 386 6.07 -3.33 11.27
C ARG A 386 5.10 -4.48 11.56
N LEU A 387 5.60 -5.61 12.06
CA LEU A 387 4.76 -6.71 12.50
C LEU A 387 3.82 -6.26 13.62
N GLU A 388 4.33 -5.55 14.63
CA GLU A 388 3.51 -5.02 15.73
C GLU A 388 2.45 -4.01 15.24
N ILE A 389 2.81 -3.12 14.30
CA ILE A 389 1.86 -2.20 13.66
C ILE A 389 0.73 -3.00 12.98
N ASN A 390 1.09 -4.02 12.20
CA ASN A 390 0.13 -4.86 11.50
C ASN A 390 -0.76 -5.66 12.46
N LEU A 391 -0.21 -6.18 13.56
CA LEU A 391 -0.98 -6.90 14.59
C LEU A 391 -1.99 -6.00 15.28
N ARG A 392 -1.61 -4.76 15.59
CA ARG A 392 -2.54 -3.77 16.17
C ARG A 392 -3.67 -3.43 15.21
N MET A 393 -3.34 -3.19 13.94
CA MET A 393 -4.32 -2.93 12.88
C MET A 393 -5.27 -4.14 12.72
N ARG A 394 -4.73 -5.36 12.71
CA ARG A 394 -5.51 -6.60 12.60
C ARG A 394 -6.44 -6.85 13.78
N LYS A 395 -6.06 -6.48 15.01
CA LYS A 395 -6.90 -6.62 16.20
C LYS A 395 -8.05 -5.60 16.28
N ALA A 396 -7.94 -4.50 15.55
CA ALA A 396 -8.89 -3.39 15.61
C ALA A 396 -9.89 -3.35 14.45
N GLY A 397 -9.53 -3.91 13.30
CA GLY A 397 -10.41 -4.10 12.14
C GLY A 397 -11.20 -5.39 12.22
#